data_AF-H1VVX9-F1
#
_entry.id   AF-H1VVX9-F1
#
_cell.length_a   1.000
_cell.length_b   1.000
_cell.length_c   1.000
_cell.angle_alpha   90.00
_cell.angle_beta   90.00
_cell.angle_gamma   90.00
#
_symmetry.space_group_name_H-M   'P 1'
#
loop_
_entity.id
_entity.type
_entity.pdbx_description
1 polymer ?
#
loop_
_entity_poly.entity_id
_entity_poly.type
_entity_poly.pdbx_seq_one_letter_code
_entity_poly.pdbx_strand_id
1 'polypeptide(L)'
;ALGEALPNPERGVFHIQNANYWALYDLEIINGPYGIYARDASHNYYDGLSTHDNYETGFQLEGASANNTVVNLDSYRNRDPRKNGESADGFACKSGSGEGNVLRNARLWDNVDDGLDLFMFASPVTIDRVYAWGNGYNRPEWAFSPFEGDGNGFKLGITDNPPANHVVSNSIAFGNFKKGFIDNGNPGALTFDRNTAWNNGDTGFHMRSSSSRMTGNVAAANAGAAQVSLVATVTASGNSWNSGSWSNSSFVSLDASVLKGPRGPDKKVQGSDFLIPKSGQAIGATTR
;
A
#
# COMPACT_ATOMS: atom_id res chain seq x y z
N ALA A 1 -14.72 10.71 -20.29
CA ALA A 1 -14.02 10.14 -21.46
C ALA A 1 -12.79 9.35 -21.01
N LEU A 2 -12.04 8.72 -21.92
CA LEU A 2 -10.71 8.19 -21.59
C LEU A 2 -9.80 9.36 -21.20
N GLY A 3 -9.01 9.19 -20.13
CA GLY A 3 -8.16 10.23 -19.54
C GLY A 3 -8.87 11.15 -18.54
N GLU A 4 -10.18 10.99 -18.31
CA GLU A 4 -10.94 11.87 -17.42
C GLU A 4 -11.32 11.16 -16.11
N ALA A 5 -11.08 11.85 -14.99
CA ALA A 5 -11.61 11.47 -13.69
C ALA A 5 -13.13 11.62 -13.64
N LEU A 6 -13.81 10.80 -12.82
CA LEU A 6 -15.24 11.00 -12.57
C LEU A 6 -15.51 12.36 -11.93
N PRO A 7 -16.63 13.01 -12.29
CA PRO A 7 -17.21 14.09 -11.50
C PRO A 7 -17.35 13.65 -10.04
N ASN A 8 -17.05 14.54 -9.10
CA ASN A 8 -17.08 14.22 -7.67
C ASN A 8 -18.38 13.53 -7.20
N PRO A 9 -19.60 14.00 -7.57
CA PRO A 9 -20.85 13.36 -7.13
C PRO A 9 -21.06 11.93 -7.63
N GLU A 10 -20.27 11.47 -8.61
CA GLU A 10 -20.38 10.14 -9.22
C GLU A 10 -19.36 9.15 -8.64
N ARG A 11 -18.57 9.56 -7.65
CA ARG A 11 -17.52 8.72 -7.04
C ARG A 11 -18.06 7.91 -5.87
N GLY A 12 -17.64 6.64 -5.78
CA GLY A 12 -17.97 5.73 -4.69
C GLY A 12 -19.32 5.04 -4.82
N VAL A 13 -19.38 3.75 -4.50
CA VAL A 13 -20.66 3.12 -4.09
C VAL A 13 -21.13 3.78 -2.80
N PHE A 14 -20.20 3.96 -1.86
CA PHE A 14 -20.38 4.87 -0.73
C PHE A 14 -19.58 6.14 -0.97
N HIS A 15 -20.32 7.22 -1.22
CA HIS A 15 -19.81 8.58 -1.27
C HIS A 15 -19.99 9.23 0.11
N ILE A 16 -18.91 9.42 0.85
CA ILE A 16 -18.93 10.00 2.20
C ILE A 16 -18.27 11.37 2.13
N GLN A 17 -19.05 12.44 2.05
CA GLN A 17 -18.52 13.79 1.92
C GLN A 17 -19.00 14.72 3.03
N ASN A 18 -18.08 15.51 3.60
CA ASN A 18 -18.36 16.44 4.70
C ASN A 18 -19.03 15.75 5.90
N ALA A 19 -18.64 14.50 6.16
CA ALA A 19 -19.30 13.62 7.11
C ALA A 19 -18.28 13.02 8.09
N ASN A 20 -18.69 12.95 9.36
CA ASN A 20 -17.83 12.52 10.45
C ASN A 20 -18.53 11.48 11.33
N TYR A 21 -17.75 10.69 12.06
CA TYR A 21 -18.22 9.74 13.08
C TYR A 21 -19.12 8.60 12.56
N TRP A 22 -18.97 8.23 11.29
CA TRP A 22 -19.56 7.01 10.75
C TRP A 22 -18.72 5.79 11.10
N ALA A 23 -19.38 4.65 11.28
CA ALA A 23 -18.73 3.37 11.46
C ALA A 23 -19.32 2.35 10.49
N LEU A 24 -18.49 1.78 9.61
CA LEU A 24 -18.88 0.80 8.60
C LEU A 24 -18.18 -0.53 8.89
N TYR A 25 -18.95 -1.61 8.87
CA TYR A 25 -18.48 -2.94 9.24
C TYR A 25 -18.89 -3.97 8.19
N ASP A 26 -17.96 -4.87 7.86
CA ASP A 26 -18.26 -6.16 7.23
C ASP A 26 -19.04 -6.06 5.90
N LEU A 27 -18.71 -5.04 5.08
CA LEU A 27 -19.28 -4.86 3.74
C LEU A 27 -18.33 -5.38 2.65
N GLU A 28 -18.91 -6.06 1.67
CA GLU A 28 -18.28 -6.36 0.39
C GLU A 28 -18.82 -5.39 -0.67
N ILE A 29 -17.93 -4.70 -1.38
CA ILE A 29 -18.28 -3.65 -2.33
C ILE A 29 -17.54 -3.91 -3.65
N ILE A 30 -18.32 -4.16 -4.71
CA ILE A 30 -17.81 -4.63 -5.99
C ILE A 30 -18.41 -3.86 -7.15
N ASN A 31 -17.67 -3.80 -8.27
CA ASN A 31 -18.11 -3.20 -9.54
C ASN A 31 -18.61 -1.74 -9.40
N GLY A 32 -18.14 -1.02 -8.37
CA GLY A 32 -18.43 0.38 -8.13
C GLY A 32 -17.55 1.32 -8.95
N PRO A 33 -17.94 2.60 -9.11
CA PRO A 33 -17.05 3.62 -9.65
C PRO A 33 -15.79 3.75 -8.79
N TYR A 34 -15.95 3.77 -7.47
CA TYR A 34 -14.95 3.46 -6.43
C TYR A 34 -15.67 2.53 -5.44
N GLY A 35 -14.95 1.76 -4.61
CA GLY A 35 -15.61 1.04 -3.52
C GLY A 35 -16.13 2.01 -2.44
N ILE A 36 -15.19 2.57 -1.68
CA ILE A 36 -15.41 3.71 -0.78
C ILE A 36 -14.74 4.95 -1.36
N TYR A 37 -15.47 6.06 -1.44
CA TYR A 37 -14.90 7.38 -1.69
C TYR A 37 -15.30 8.31 -0.54
N ALA A 38 -14.34 8.66 0.31
CA ALA A 38 -14.55 9.59 1.42
C ALA A 38 -13.74 10.87 1.20
N ARG A 39 -14.41 12.02 1.27
CA ARG A 39 -13.85 13.33 0.99
C ARG A 39 -14.19 14.32 2.09
N ASP A 40 -13.21 15.07 2.56
CA ASP A 40 -13.43 16.09 3.61
C ASP A 40 -14.16 15.47 4.82
N ALA A 41 -13.76 14.25 5.17
CA ALA A 41 -14.48 13.35 6.08
C ALA A 41 -13.53 12.87 7.17
N SER A 42 -13.94 12.96 8.43
CA SER A 42 -13.04 12.77 9.57
C SER A 42 -13.66 11.91 10.66
N HIS A 43 -12.82 11.28 11.50
CA HIS A 43 -13.27 10.45 12.62
C HIS A 43 -14.15 9.25 12.23
N ASN A 44 -14.06 8.77 10.99
CA ASN A 44 -14.81 7.61 10.55
C ASN A 44 -14.01 6.32 10.81
N TYR A 45 -14.74 5.22 11.04
CA TYR A 45 -14.19 3.92 11.35
C TYR A 45 -14.67 2.88 10.31
N TYR A 46 -13.73 2.14 9.72
CA TYR A 46 -14.01 1.15 8.70
C TYR A 46 -13.34 -0.16 9.09
N ASP A 47 -14.11 -1.22 9.31
CA ASP A 47 -13.60 -2.50 9.80
C ASP A 47 -14.14 -3.70 9.03
N GLY A 48 -13.23 -4.52 8.51
CA GLY A 48 -13.58 -5.78 7.86
C GLY A 48 -14.22 -5.59 6.48
N LEU A 49 -13.89 -4.49 5.80
CA LEU A 49 -14.41 -4.24 4.46
C LEU A 49 -13.64 -5.04 3.41
N SER A 50 -14.34 -5.45 2.35
CA SER A 50 -13.72 -5.90 1.11
C SER A 50 -14.16 -5.02 -0.06
N THR A 51 -13.20 -4.51 -0.82
CA THR A 51 -13.45 -3.65 -1.97
C THR A 51 -12.72 -4.19 -3.20
N HIS A 52 -13.45 -4.75 -4.16
CA HIS A 52 -12.78 -5.41 -5.29
C HIS A 52 -13.49 -5.34 -6.62
N ASP A 53 -12.71 -5.55 -7.68
CA ASP A 53 -13.17 -5.47 -9.06
C ASP A 53 -13.89 -4.15 -9.40
N ASN A 54 -13.67 -3.09 -8.61
CA ASN A 54 -14.21 -1.75 -8.85
C ASN A 54 -13.51 -1.09 -10.06
N TYR A 55 -14.17 -0.07 -10.60
CA TYR A 55 -13.76 0.64 -11.81
C TYR A 55 -12.87 1.88 -11.56
N GLU A 56 -12.44 2.08 -10.31
CA GLU A 56 -11.37 2.96 -9.80
C GLU A 56 -10.84 2.35 -8.49
N THR A 57 -10.07 3.11 -7.70
CA THR A 57 -9.55 2.73 -6.38
C THR A 57 -10.61 2.07 -5.47
N GLY A 58 -10.23 0.99 -4.80
CA GLY A 58 -11.11 0.24 -3.90
C GLY A 58 -11.54 1.03 -2.67
N PHE A 59 -10.61 1.73 -2.02
CA PHE A 59 -10.89 2.61 -0.89
C PHE A 59 -10.10 3.91 -1.00
N GLN A 60 -10.77 5.07 -1.04
CA GLN A 60 -10.11 6.37 -1.14
C GLN A 60 -10.54 7.34 -0.04
N LEU A 61 -9.54 7.92 0.66
CA LEU A 61 -9.66 9.18 1.40
C LEU A 61 -9.10 10.33 0.56
N GLU A 62 -9.78 11.47 0.56
CA GLU A 62 -9.36 12.69 -0.14
C GLU A 62 -9.70 13.97 0.64
N GLY A 63 -9.06 15.09 0.32
CA GLY A 63 -9.40 16.39 0.88
C GLY A 63 -8.98 16.55 2.33
N ALA A 64 -9.72 17.37 3.09
CA ALA A 64 -9.50 17.65 4.51
C ALA A 64 -10.00 16.49 5.40
N SER A 65 -9.39 15.33 5.25
CA SER A 65 -9.79 14.08 5.93
C SER A 65 -8.82 13.73 7.04
N ALA A 66 -9.27 13.67 8.29
CA ALA A 66 -8.43 13.45 9.47
C ALA A 66 -9.00 12.38 10.41
N ASN A 67 -8.13 11.73 11.19
CA ASN A 67 -8.52 10.77 12.21
C ASN A 67 -9.43 9.61 11.72
N ASN A 68 -9.34 9.23 10.45
CA ASN A 68 -10.05 8.05 9.95
C ASN A 68 -9.24 6.80 10.25
N THR A 69 -9.92 5.73 10.67
CA THR A 69 -9.30 4.44 10.94
C THR A 69 -9.86 3.39 10.02
N VAL A 70 -9.01 2.81 9.17
CA VAL A 70 -9.34 1.70 8.28
C VAL A 70 -8.57 0.47 8.75
N VAL A 71 -9.32 -0.54 9.18
CA VAL A 71 -8.76 -1.78 9.72
C VAL A 71 -9.33 -3.00 9.01
N ASN A 72 -8.51 -4.04 8.89
CA ASN A 72 -8.93 -5.34 8.34
C ASN A 72 -9.48 -5.25 6.90
N LEU A 73 -9.01 -4.28 6.10
CA LEU A 73 -9.41 -4.08 4.71
C LEU A 73 -8.81 -5.14 3.79
N ASP A 74 -9.62 -5.69 2.89
CA ASP A 74 -9.17 -6.47 1.73
C ASP A 74 -9.55 -5.75 0.44
N SER A 75 -8.59 -5.13 -0.24
CA SER A 75 -8.85 -4.36 -1.46
C SER A 75 -8.05 -4.90 -2.65
N TYR A 76 -8.75 -5.35 -3.69
CA TYR A 76 -8.10 -6.14 -4.74
C TYR A 76 -8.74 -6.10 -6.11
N ARG A 77 -7.97 -6.39 -7.15
CA ARG A 77 -8.45 -6.45 -8.55
C ARG A 77 -9.20 -5.19 -9.02
N ASN A 78 -9.02 -4.06 -8.32
CA ASN A 78 -9.58 -2.78 -8.72
C ASN A 78 -8.83 -2.31 -9.98
N ARG A 79 -9.58 -1.73 -10.91
CA ARG A 79 -9.06 -1.31 -12.22
C ARG A 79 -9.76 -0.08 -12.74
N ASP A 80 -9.11 0.75 -13.52
CA ASP A 80 -9.70 1.97 -14.08
C ASP A 80 -9.62 2.00 -15.61
N PRO A 81 -10.62 1.45 -16.31
CA PRO A 81 -10.66 1.50 -17.77
C PRO A 81 -10.66 2.90 -18.35
N ARG A 82 -11.04 3.91 -17.55
CA ARG A 82 -11.05 5.32 -17.95
C ARG A 82 -9.66 5.95 -17.96
N LYS A 83 -8.63 5.33 -17.38
CA LYS A 83 -7.23 5.80 -17.49
C LYS A 83 -6.24 4.68 -17.73
N ASN A 84 -6.65 3.65 -18.47
CA ASN A 84 -5.75 2.57 -18.92
C ASN A 84 -4.98 1.85 -17.79
N GLY A 85 -5.53 1.85 -16.57
CA GLY A 85 -4.90 1.23 -15.41
C GLY A 85 -3.96 2.14 -14.60
N GLU A 86 -3.94 3.45 -14.84
CA GLU A 86 -3.02 4.41 -14.21
C GLU A 86 -3.50 4.93 -12.84
N SER A 87 -4.62 4.47 -12.28
CA SER A 87 -5.13 5.11 -11.04
C SER A 87 -5.89 4.25 -10.05
N ALA A 88 -6.32 3.03 -10.40
CA ALA A 88 -7.07 2.20 -9.47
C ALA A 88 -6.15 1.44 -8.51
N ASP A 89 -5.99 2.04 -7.33
CA ASP A 89 -5.24 1.48 -6.21
C ASP A 89 -6.10 0.53 -5.34
N GLY A 90 -5.44 -0.26 -4.50
CA GLY A 90 -6.12 -0.94 -3.40
C GLY A 90 -6.65 0.05 -2.36
N PHE A 91 -5.74 0.83 -1.78
CA PHE A 91 -6.06 1.90 -0.84
C PHE A 91 -5.38 3.19 -1.28
N ALA A 92 -6.13 4.29 -1.29
CA ALA A 92 -5.57 5.61 -1.48
C ALA A 92 -5.96 6.56 -0.33
N CYS A 93 -5.00 7.37 0.08
CA CYS A 93 -5.24 8.55 0.91
C CYS A 93 -4.50 9.67 0.21
N LYS A 94 -5.14 10.27 -0.80
CA LYS A 94 -4.51 11.11 -1.83
C LYS A 94 -5.16 12.48 -1.94
N SER A 95 -4.43 13.44 -2.52
CA SER A 95 -4.91 14.79 -2.86
C SER A 95 -5.62 15.50 -1.70
N GLY A 96 -4.91 15.78 -0.62
CA GLY A 96 -5.51 16.34 0.59
C GLY A 96 -4.56 16.54 1.75
N SER A 97 -5.13 16.73 2.94
CA SER A 97 -4.39 16.86 4.19
C SER A 97 -5.29 16.51 5.36
N GLY A 98 -4.68 16.23 6.51
CA GLY A 98 -5.37 15.82 7.73
C GLY A 98 -4.58 14.75 8.45
N GLU A 99 -4.34 14.97 9.74
CA GLU A 99 -3.51 14.09 10.56
C GLU A 99 -4.34 12.93 11.17
N GLY A 100 -3.65 11.91 11.65
CA GLY A 100 -4.26 10.83 12.42
C GLY A 100 -4.95 9.74 11.58
N ASN A 101 -4.82 9.76 10.26
CA ASN A 101 -5.35 8.68 9.42
C ASN A 101 -4.51 7.40 9.57
N VAL A 102 -5.19 6.27 9.70
CA VAL A 102 -4.58 4.96 9.93
C VAL A 102 -5.12 3.93 8.94
N LEU A 103 -4.21 3.19 8.31
CA LEU A 103 -4.49 1.92 7.65
C LEU A 103 -3.78 0.80 8.41
N ARG A 104 -4.53 -0.21 8.86
CA ARG A 104 -3.94 -1.31 9.62
C ARG A 104 -4.51 -2.68 9.28
N ASN A 105 -3.64 -3.69 9.26
CA ASN A 105 -4.00 -5.08 9.01
C ASN A 105 -4.74 -5.28 7.66
N ALA A 106 -4.31 -4.56 6.64
CA ALA A 106 -4.92 -4.55 5.31
C ALA A 106 -4.17 -5.43 4.31
N ARG A 107 -4.88 -6.00 3.35
CA ARG A 107 -4.33 -6.74 2.21
C ARG A 107 -4.73 -6.03 0.92
N LEU A 108 -3.73 -5.71 0.09
CA LEU A 108 -3.88 -4.87 -1.09
C LEU A 108 -3.27 -5.60 -2.29
N TRP A 109 -4.08 -6.22 -3.13
CA TRP A 109 -3.50 -7.11 -4.15
C TRP A 109 -4.13 -7.09 -5.51
N ASP A 110 -3.31 -7.42 -6.50
CA ASP A 110 -3.72 -7.49 -7.90
C ASP A 110 -4.47 -6.24 -8.36
N ASN A 111 -4.27 -5.08 -7.75
CA ASN A 111 -4.81 -3.81 -8.24
C ASN A 111 -4.01 -3.39 -9.47
N VAL A 112 -4.67 -2.70 -10.39
CA VAL A 112 -4.07 -2.39 -11.69
C VAL A 112 -2.89 -1.42 -11.59
N ASP A 113 -2.96 -0.46 -10.64
CA ASP A 113 -1.94 0.56 -10.45
C ASP A 113 -1.04 0.20 -9.25
N ASP A 114 -1.35 0.69 -8.04
CA ASP A 114 -0.60 0.38 -6.83
C ASP A 114 -1.42 -0.38 -5.79
N GLY A 115 -0.72 -1.03 -4.86
CA GLY A 115 -1.36 -1.54 -3.65
C GLY A 115 -1.89 -0.39 -2.79
N LEU A 116 -1.00 0.55 -2.47
CA LEU A 116 -1.27 1.74 -1.68
C LEU A 116 -0.70 2.99 -2.34
N ASP A 117 -1.49 4.08 -2.39
CA ASP A 117 -1.07 5.38 -2.92
C ASP A 117 -1.40 6.57 -1.98
N LEU A 118 -0.39 7.37 -1.66
CA LEU A 118 -0.48 8.60 -0.86
C LEU A 118 -0.22 9.88 -1.68
N PHE A 119 -0.34 9.80 -3.00
CA PHE A 119 -0.14 10.90 -3.95
C PHE A 119 -0.77 12.21 -3.47
N MET A 120 0.02 13.28 -3.39
CA MET A 120 -0.41 14.63 -2.97
C MET A 120 -1.18 14.71 -1.63
N PHE A 121 -0.96 13.78 -0.70
CA PHE A 121 -1.48 13.92 0.66
C PHE A 121 -0.43 14.50 1.58
N ALA A 122 -0.67 15.71 2.09
CA ALA A 122 0.34 16.54 2.74
C ALA A 122 0.51 16.29 4.25
N SER A 123 -0.16 15.27 4.80
CA SER A 123 -0.11 14.94 6.23
C SER A 123 0.33 13.50 6.48
N PRO A 124 0.94 13.19 7.65
CA PRO A 124 1.32 11.84 8.00
C PRO A 124 0.14 10.85 7.98
N VAL A 125 0.43 9.64 7.50
CA VAL A 125 -0.48 8.48 7.52
C VAL A 125 0.26 7.34 8.21
N THR A 126 -0.41 6.65 9.13
CA THR A 126 0.15 5.47 9.80
C THR A 126 -0.30 4.21 9.08
N ILE A 127 0.68 3.43 8.63
CA ILE A 127 0.51 2.18 7.89
C ILE A 127 1.14 1.08 8.72
N ASP A 128 0.32 0.15 9.22
CA ASP A 128 0.79 -0.88 10.15
C ASP A 128 0.23 -2.25 9.78
N ARG A 129 1.10 -3.27 9.62
CA ARG A 129 0.67 -4.62 9.20
C ARG A 129 -0.10 -4.61 7.89
N VAL A 130 0.41 -3.92 6.87
CA VAL A 130 -0.21 -3.89 5.54
C VAL A 130 0.57 -4.78 4.60
N TYR A 131 -0.14 -5.52 3.76
CA TYR A 131 0.43 -6.55 2.90
C TYR A 131 0.01 -6.28 1.45
N ALA A 132 0.97 -5.96 0.58
CA ALA A 132 0.72 -5.59 -0.81
C ALA A 132 1.40 -6.54 -1.79
N TRP A 133 0.64 -7.14 -2.72
CA TRP A 133 1.21 -8.04 -3.72
C TRP A 133 0.53 -8.03 -5.08
N GLY A 134 1.27 -8.37 -6.13
CA GLY A 134 0.70 -8.55 -7.47
C GLY A 134 0.16 -7.26 -8.11
N ASN A 135 0.38 -6.09 -7.52
CA ASN A 135 -0.15 -4.83 -8.07
C ASN A 135 0.65 -4.43 -9.33
N GLY A 136 -0.01 -3.77 -10.29
CA GLY A 136 0.66 -3.21 -11.48
C GLY A 136 0.68 -4.04 -12.75
N TYR A 137 0.02 -5.20 -12.79
CA TYR A 137 -0.02 -6.01 -14.02
C TYR A 137 -1.31 -5.77 -14.79
N ASN A 138 -1.18 -5.59 -16.10
CA ASN A 138 -2.31 -5.68 -17.02
C ASN A 138 -2.79 -7.14 -17.11
N ARG A 139 -3.91 -7.45 -16.46
CA ARG A 139 -4.48 -8.80 -16.52
C ARG A 139 -5.07 -9.07 -17.90
N PRO A 140 -5.00 -10.30 -18.43
CA PRO A 140 -5.51 -10.62 -19.77
C PRO A 140 -6.96 -10.21 -19.99
N GLU A 141 -7.80 -10.31 -18.96
CA GLU A 141 -9.21 -9.91 -18.99
C GLU A 141 -9.45 -8.40 -18.99
N TRP A 142 -8.46 -7.58 -18.63
CA TRP A 142 -8.56 -6.11 -18.66
C TRP A 142 -8.09 -5.54 -19.99
N ALA A 143 -7.06 -6.17 -20.59
CA ALA A 143 -6.59 -5.90 -21.94
C ALA A 143 -6.36 -4.42 -22.28
N PHE A 144 -5.87 -3.63 -21.31
CA PHE A 144 -5.60 -2.20 -21.54
C PHE A 144 -4.52 -2.01 -22.62
N SER A 145 -4.78 -1.10 -23.56
CA SER A 145 -3.83 -0.71 -24.61
C SER A 145 -4.03 0.77 -24.98
N PRO A 146 -3.06 1.66 -24.65
CA PRO A 146 -1.84 1.38 -23.88
C PRO A 146 -2.16 0.91 -22.45
N PHE A 147 -1.15 0.39 -21.74
CA PHE A 147 -1.25 0.08 -20.31
C PHE A 147 -0.34 1.05 -19.55
N GLU A 148 -0.90 1.69 -18.52
CA GLU A 148 -0.27 2.83 -17.84
C GLU A 148 -0.08 2.63 -16.32
N GLY A 149 -0.40 1.45 -15.78
CA GLY A 149 -0.22 1.16 -14.34
C GLY A 149 1.25 1.22 -13.88
N ASP A 150 1.46 1.76 -12.68
CA ASP A 150 2.78 1.97 -12.10
C ASP A 150 3.35 0.73 -11.44
N GLY A 151 2.56 0.02 -10.63
CA GLY A 151 2.92 -1.28 -10.08
C GLY A 151 3.78 -1.29 -8.84
N ASN A 152 3.52 -0.39 -7.90
CA ASN A 152 4.16 -0.37 -6.60
C ASN A 152 3.33 -1.09 -5.54
N GLY A 153 4.01 -1.67 -4.55
CA GLY A 153 3.32 -2.10 -3.32
C GLY A 153 2.83 -0.90 -2.51
N PHE A 154 3.73 0.07 -2.28
CA PHE A 154 3.50 1.26 -1.48
C PHE A 154 4.11 2.50 -2.16
N LYS A 155 3.26 3.36 -2.74
CA LYS A 155 3.59 4.69 -3.28
C LYS A 155 3.30 5.73 -2.20
N LEU A 156 4.35 6.32 -1.63
CA LEU A 156 4.28 7.08 -0.36
C LEU A 156 4.37 8.60 -0.55
N GLY A 157 3.83 9.10 -1.66
CA GLY A 157 3.68 10.53 -1.92
C GLY A 157 3.97 10.90 -3.36
N ILE A 158 4.47 12.10 -3.58
CA ILE A 158 4.96 12.60 -4.87
C ILE A 158 5.94 13.76 -4.66
N THR A 159 6.71 14.11 -5.70
CA THR A 159 7.49 15.35 -5.79
C THR A 159 6.59 16.58 -5.69
N ASP A 160 7.16 17.74 -5.33
CA ASP A 160 6.48 19.05 -5.26
C ASP A 160 5.24 19.08 -4.33
N ASN A 161 5.18 18.17 -3.35
CA ASN A 161 4.21 18.15 -2.27
C ASN A 161 4.89 18.54 -0.94
N PRO A 162 4.18 19.12 0.04
CA PRO A 162 4.76 19.34 1.36
C PRO A 162 5.31 18.05 1.98
N PRO A 163 6.39 18.12 2.79
CA PRO A 163 6.95 16.95 3.45
C PRO A 163 5.90 16.25 4.32
N ALA A 164 5.62 14.97 4.05
CA ALA A 164 4.67 14.17 4.82
C ALA A 164 5.39 13.00 5.49
N ASN A 165 5.48 13.02 6.81
CA ASN A 165 6.25 12.07 7.60
C ASN A 165 5.47 10.77 7.87
N HIS A 166 5.16 10.01 6.82
CA HIS A 166 4.43 8.75 6.95
C HIS A 166 5.21 7.73 7.80
N VAL A 167 4.46 6.85 8.47
CA VAL A 167 5.02 5.76 9.27
C VAL A 167 4.55 4.45 8.68
N VAL A 168 5.50 3.59 8.32
CA VAL A 168 5.24 2.27 7.74
C VAL A 168 5.91 1.22 8.62
N SER A 169 5.11 0.39 9.28
CA SER A 169 5.59 -0.64 10.20
C SER A 169 5.06 -2.02 9.87
N ASN A 170 5.90 -3.04 10.08
CA ASN A 170 5.54 -4.46 10.01
C ASN A 170 4.77 -4.86 8.74
N SER A 171 5.10 -4.25 7.60
CA SER A 171 4.38 -4.40 6.34
C SER A 171 5.18 -5.20 5.31
N ILE A 172 4.49 -5.91 4.41
CA ILE A 172 5.13 -6.78 3.39
C ILE A 172 4.73 -6.29 1.99
N ALA A 173 5.72 -6.08 1.12
CA ALA A 173 5.52 -5.86 -0.31
C ALA A 173 6.16 -7.00 -1.11
N PHE A 174 5.38 -7.74 -1.91
CA PHE A 174 5.95 -8.82 -2.72
C PHE A 174 5.29 -9.05 -4.06
N GLY A 175 6.05 -9.45 -5.08
CA GLY A 175 5.49 -9.77 -6.40
C GLY A 175 4.75 -8.62 -7.06
N ASN A 176 4.99 -7.36 -6.67
CA ASN A 176 4.46 -6.20 -7.39
C ASN A 176 5.25 -6.00 -8.67
N PHE A 177 4.63 -5.44 -9.72
CA PHE A 177 5.24 -5.33 -11.04
C PHE A 177 6.54 -4.51 -11.05
N LYS A 178 6.62 -3.45 -10.23
CA LYS A 178 7.81 -2.63 -10.05
C LYS A 178 8.28 -2.69 -8.59
N LYS A 179 8.10 -1.61 -7.81
CA LYS A 179 8.79 -1.43 -6.53
C LYS A 179 7.99 -2.01 -5.35
N GLY A 180 8.69 -2.42 -4.30
CA GLY A 180 8.04 -2.74 -3.03
C GLY A 180 7.53 -1.47 -2.35
N PHE A 181 8.45 -0.62 -1.91
CA PHE A 181 8.18 0.66 -1.27
C PHE A 181 8.92 1.78 -2.00
N ILE A 182 8.22 2.88 -2.31
CA ILE A 182 8.80 4.05 -2.97
C ILE A 182 8.31 5.34 -2.29
N ASP A 183 9.24 6.24 -1.91
CA ASP A 183 8.86 7.57 -1.38
C ASP A 183 8.21 8.46 -2.44
N ASN A 184 8.40 8.10 -3.70
CA ASN A 184 7.84 8.70 -4.91
C ASN A 184 8.09 10.19 -5.05
N GLY A 185 9.08 10.73 -4.34
CA GLY A 185 9.39 12.16 -4.35
C GLY A 185 8.98 12.90 -3.08
N ASN A 186 8.35 12.22 -2.11
CA ASN A 186 8.04 12.81 -0.81
C ASN A 186 9.34 13.19 -0.07
N PRO A 187 9.56 14.48 0.26
CA PRO A 187 10.79 14.94 0.92
C PRO A 187 10.77 14.74 2.45
N GLY A 188 9.70 14.19 3.02
CA GLY A 188 9.51 14.00 4.46
C GLY A 188 10.53 13.08 5.14
N ALA A 189 10.49 13.09 6.46
CA ALA A 189 11.21 12.18 7.33
C ALA A 189 10.35 10.94 7.61
N LEU A 190 10.13 10.09 6.60
CA LEU A 190 9.32 8.88 6.74
C LEU A 190 10.02 7.89 7.68
N THR A 191 9.22 7.10 8.41
CA THR A 191 9.74 6.04 9.28
C THR A 191 9.36 4.67 8.71
N PHE A 192 10.38 3.82 8.50
CA PHE A 192 10.21 2.44 8.10
C PHE A 192 10.75 1.52 9.19
N ASP A 193 9.86 0.80 9.87
CA ASP A 193 10.23 -0.13 10.93
C ASP A 193 9.77 -1.56 10.59
N ARG A 194 10.74 -2.48 10.52
CA ARG A 194 10.46 -3.92 10.35
C ARG A 194 9.57 -4.26 9.16
N ASN A 195 9.82 -3.68 7.98
CA ASN A 195 9.11 -4.03 6.76
C ASN A 195 9.88 -5.08 5.94
N THR A 196 9.19 -5.81 5.06
CA THR A 196 9.81 -6.77 4.15
C THR A 196 9.42 -6.49 2.71
N ALA A 197 10.39 -6.29 1.82
CA ALA A 197 10.23 -6.23 0.37
C ALA A 197 10.88 -7.44 -0.29
N TRP A 198 10.07 -8.35 -0.85
CA TRP A 198 10.55 -9.61 -1.40
C TRP A 198 10.02 -9.87 -2.82
N ASN A 199 10.90 -10.25 -3.75
CA ASN A 199 10.47 -10.71 -5.08
C ASN A 199 9.56 -9.72 -5.84
N ASN A 200 9.78 -8.40 -5.70
CA ASN A 200 9.14 -7.40 -6.55
C ASN A 200 9.88 -7.31 -7.89
N GLY A 201 9.20 -6.89 -8.97
CA GLY A 201 9.76 -6.86 -10.33
C GLY A 201 10.86 -5.82 -10.55
N ASP A 202 11.04 -4.88 -9.62
CA ASP A 202 12.13 -3.90 -9.60
C ASP A 202 12.80 -3.84 -8.21
N THR A 203 12.83 -2.69 -7.55
CA THR A 203 13.61 -2.44 -6.33
C THR A 203 12.73 -2.66 -5.10
N GLY A 204 13.29 -3.25 -4.04
CA GLY A 204 12.56 -3.46 -2.79
C GLY A 204 12.19 -2.15 -2.09
N PHE A 205 13.18 -1.30 -1.80
CA PHE A 205 12.98 0.04 -1.25
C PHE A 205 13.67 1.09 -2.13
N HIS A 206 12.90 2.04 -2.64
CA HIS A 206 13.39 3.11 -3.50
C HIS A 206 13.10 4.48 -2.85
N MET A 207 14.11 5.03 -2.18
CA MET A 207 14.06 6.32 -1.49
C MET A 207 14.88 7.34 -2.27
N ARG A 208 14.21 8.20 -3.03
CA ARG A 208 14.86 9.14 -3.96
C ARG A 208 14.79 10.61 -3.52
N SER A 209 14.04 10.94 -2.49
CA SER A 209 13.84 12.34 -2.08
C SER A 209 13.70 12.56 -0.57
N SER A 210 13.37 11.52 0.18
CA SER A 210 13.09 11.60 1.62
C SER A 210 14.34 11.73 2.50
N SER A 211 14.11 12.10 3.76
CA SER A 211 15.06 11.97 4.89
C SER A 211 14.68 10.79 5.78
N SER A 212 14.31 9.67 5.15
CA SER A 212 13.72 8.53 5.85
C SER A 212 14.63 7.92 6.92
N ARG A 213 14.03 7.46 8.02
CA ARG A 213 14.65 6.57 9.01
C ARG A 213 14.19 5.13 8.75
N MET A 214 15.14 4.23 8.51
CA MET A 214 14.86 2.84 8.18
C MET A 214 15.53 1.89 9.16
N THR A 215 14.74 1.15 9.95
CA THR A 215 15.23 0.23 10.96
C THR A 215 14.67 -1.17 10.79
N GLY A 216 15.54 -2.18 10.81
CA GLY A 216 15.13 -3.58 10.86
C GLY A 216 14.36 -4.08 9.64
N ASN A 217 14.45 -3.43 8.48
CA ASN A 217 13.75 -3.82 7.26
C ASN A 217 14.51 -4.92 6.50
N VAL A 218 13.81 -5.71 5.69
CA VAL A 218 14.38 -6.73 4.83
C VAL A 218 14.05 -6.45 3.37
N ALA A 219 15.06 -6.38 2.52
CA ALA A 219 14.95 -6.44 1.07
C ALA A 219 15.69 -7.68 0.56
N ALA A 220 15.01 -8.55 -0.19
CA ALA A 220 15.59 -9.79 -0.71
C ALA A 220 14.94 -10.25 -2.03
N ALA A 221 15.76 -10.78 -2.94
CA ALA A 221 15.32 -11.39 -4.19
C ALA A 221 14.41 -10.52 -5.09
N ASN A 222 14.43 -9.20 -4.95
CA ASN A 222 13.76 -8.31 -5.90
C ASN A 222 14.52 -8.31 -7.24
N ALA A 223 13.80 -8.25 -8.36
CA ALA A 223 14.33 -8.51 -9.70
C ALA A 223 15.06 -7.32 -10.34
N GLY A 224 14.90 -6.12 -9.79
CA GLY A 224 15.61 -4.92 -10.23
C GLY A 224 17.13 -5.02 -10.00
N ALA A 225 17.86 -4.04 -10.53
CA ALA A 225 19.33 -4.02 -10.46
C ALA A 225 19.88 -3.96 -9.02
N ALA A 226 19.07 -3.53 -8.05
CA ALA A 226 19.44 -3.47 -6.64
C ALA A 226 18.26 -3.83 -5.74
N GLN A 227 18.57 -4.34 -4.54
CA GLN A 227 17.54 -4.59 -3.51
C GLN A 227 17.02 -3.29 -2.89
N VAL A 228 17.87 -2.26 -2.80
CA VAL A 228 17.54 -0.93 -2.32
C VAL A 228 18.22 0.15 -3.16
N SER A 229 17.58 1.32 -3.27
CA SER A 229 18.15 2.55 -3.81
C SER A 229 17.84 3.66 -2.82
N LEU A 230 18.87 4.23 -2.18
CA LEU A 230 18.72 5.18 -1.07
C LEU A 230 19.57 6.43 -1.33
N VAL A 231 18.96 7.61 -1.20
CA VAL A 231 19.69 8.88 -1.18
C VAL A 231 20.44 9.09 0.14
N ALA A 232 21.46 9.94 0.14
CA ALA A 232 22.36 10.15 1.28
C ALA A 232 21.67 10.71 2.55
N THR A 233 20.50 11.32 2.40
CA THR A 233 19.67 11.83 3.51
C THR A 233 18.94 10.73 4.28
N VAL A 234 18.91 9.50 3.76
CA VAL A 234 18.32 8.34 4.46
C VAL A 234 19.27 7.83 5.54
N THR A 235 18.74 7.63 6.74
CA THR A 235 19.45 6.94 7.83
C THR A 235 18.94 5.52 7.96
N ALA A 236 19.79 4.53 7.69
CA ALA A 236 19.42 3.11 7.69
C ALA A 236 20.30 2.29 8.65
N SER A 237 19.69 1.57 9.59
CA SER A 237 20.39 0.70 10.55
C SER A 237 19.66 -0.63 10.79
N GLY A 238 20.44 -1.71 10.98
CA GLY A 238 19.89 -3.04 11.29
C GLY A 238 19.03 -3.65 10.18
N ASN A 239 19.07 -3.12 8.96
CA ASN A 239 18.34 -3.68 7.82
C ASN A 239 19.14 -4.81 7.15
N SER A 240 18.49 -5.59 6.29
CA SER A 240 19.16 -6.67 5.55
C SER A 240 20.34 -6.20 4.71
N TRP A 241 20.23 -5.03 4.06
CA TRP A 241 21.31 -4.44 3.27
C TRP A 241 22.43 -3.81 4.11
N ASN A 242 22.25 -3.72 5.43
CA ASN A 242 23.34 -3.38 6.35
C ASN A 242 24.12 -4.62 6.80
N SER A 243 23.65 -5.84 6.52
CA SER A 243 24.30 -7.07 6.98
C SER A 243 24.10 -8.28 6.05
N GLY A 244 25.19 -8.67 5.40
CA GLY A 244 25.26 -9.88 4.59
C GLY A 244 24.41 -9.84 3.31
N SER A 245 24.30 -10.99 2.65
CA SER A 245 23.47 -11.16 1.46
C SER A 245 22.19 -11.90 1.83
N TRP A 246 21.05 -11.39 1.39
CA TRP A 246 19.74 -11.97 1.65
C TRP A 246 19.15 -12.54 0.37
N SER A 247 18.65 -13.78 0.46
CA SER A 247 18.06 -14.51 -0.65
C SER A 247 16.88 -15.35 -0.15
N ASN A 248 16.27 -16.10 -1.06
CA ASN A 248 15.22 -17.07 -0.75
C ASN A 248 15.63 -18.08 0.34
N SER A 249 16.91 -18.46 0.43
CA SER A 249 17.39 -19.39 1.46
C SER A 249 17.45 -18.80 2.86
N SER A 250 17.39 -17.46 3.00
CA SER A 250 17.44 -16.75 4.28
C SER A 250 16.14 -16.85 5.10
N PHE A 251 15.05 -17.33 4.50
CA PHE A 251 13.72 -17.37 5.12
C PHE A 251 13.29 -18.78 5.49
N VAL A 252 12.49 -18.90 6.57
CA VAL A 252 11.93 -20.17 7.05
C VAL A 252 10.98 -20.75 6.00
N SER A 253 10.06 -19.92 5.51
CA SER A 253 9.12 -20.25 4.44
C SER A 253 9.00 -19.11 3.44
N LEU A 254 8.75 -19.47 2.18
CA LEU A 254 8.34 -18.56 1.10
C LEU A 254 6.88 -18.79 0.70
N ASP A 255 6.16 -19.65 1.45
CA ASP A 255 4.76 -19.92 1.20
C ASP A 255 3.87 -18.81 1.79
N ALA A 256 3.22 -18.06 0.90
CA ALA A 256 2.30 -16.99 1.25
C ALA A 256 0.84 -17.49 1.41
N SER A 257 0.56 -18.79 1.32
CA SER A 257 -0.79 -19.36 1.31
C SER A 257 -1.64 -18.92 2.51
N VAL A 258 -1.06 -18.91 3.72
CA VAL A 258 -1.75 -18.48 4.94
C VAL A 258 -2.08 -16.98 4.91
N LEU A 259 -1.15 -16.14 4.46
CA LEU A 259 -1.37 -14.69 4.30
C LEU A 259 -2.50 -14.39 3.28
N LYS A 260 -2.53 -15.15 2.18
CA LYS A 260 -3.53 -15.02 1.11
C LYS A 260 -4.87 -15.72 1.43
N GLY A 261 -4.89 -16.59 2.42
CA GLY A 261 -6.06 -17.37 2.82
C GLY A 261 -7.12 -16.55 3.55
N PRO A 262 -8.18 -17.19 4.05
CA PRO A 262 -9.19 -16.51 4.85
C PRO A 262 -8.60 -15.86 6.11
N ARG A 263 -9.15 -14.70 6.50
CA ARG A 263 -8.86 -14.08 7.80
C ARG A 263 -9.34 -14.98 8.95
N GLY A 264 -8.73 -14.81 10.12
CA GLY A 264 -9.18 -15.45 11.35
C GLY A 264 -10.52 -14.87 11.86
N PRO A 265 -11.13 -15.48 12.88
CA PRO A 265 -12.41 -15.02 13.45
C PRO A 265 -12.32 -13.63 14.09
N ASP A 266 -11.12 -13.16 14.46
CA ASP A 266 -10.86 -11.80 14.94
C ASP A 266 -10.57 -10.80 13.79
N LYS A 267 -10.88 -11.19 12.55
CA LYS A 267 -10.63 -10.49 11.29
C LYS A 267 -9.15 -10.28 10.97
N LYS A 268 -8.22 -10.83 11.76
CA LYS A 268 -6.79 -10.67 11.50
C LYS A 268 -6.26 -11.62 10.44
N VAL A 269 -5.17 -11.23 9.82
CA VAL A 269 -4.35 -12.17 9.04
C VAL A 269 -3.84 -13.24 10.00
N GLN A 270 -3.91 -14.50 9.60
CA GLN A 270 -3.43 -15.61 10.39
C GLN A 270 -1.89 -15.62 10.41
N GLY A 271 -1.32 -15.93 11.57
CA GLY A 271 0.13 -16.00 11.72
C GLY A 271 0.76 -17.12 10.92
N SER A 272 1.90 -16.84 10.30
CA SER A 272 2.61 -17.78 9.44
C SER A 272 4.13 -17.58 9.48
N ASP A 273 4.84 -18.53 8.91
CA ASP A 273 6.31 -18.51 8.80
C ASP A 273 6.80 -17.83 7.52
N PHE A 274 5.88 -17.25 6.75
CA PHE A 274 6.18 -16.54 5.52
C PHE A 274 7.17 -15.40 5.79
N LEU A 275 8.33 -15.46 5.13
CA LEU A 275 9.40 -14.46 5.19
C LEU A 275 9.99 -14.21 6.59
N ILE A 276 9.83 -15.15 7.52
CA ILE A 276 10.51 -15.10 8.81
C ILE A 276 12.01 -15.43 8.61
N PRO A 277 12.96 -14.64 9.14
CA PRO A 277 14.39 -14.93 9.04
C PRO A 277 14.77 -16.26 9.72
N LYS A 278 15.46 -17.15 9.00
CA LYS A 278 16.04 -18.38 9.57
C LYS A 278 17.11 -18.11 10.63
N SER A 279 17.75 -16.95 10.57
CA SER A 279 18.76 -16.52 11.55
C SER A 279 18.18 -16.27 12.95
N GLY A 280 16.85 -16.15 13.08
CA GLY A 280 16.19 -15.76 14.33
C GLY A 280 16.31 -14.28 14.67
N GLN A 281 16.96 -13.48 13.81
CA GLN A 281 17.03 -12.02 13.98
C GLN A 281 15.63 -11.40 13.93
N ALA A 282 15.36 -10.45 14.83
CA ALA A 282 14.09 -9.74 14.92
C ALA A 282 13.99 -8.59 13.89
N ILE A 283 14.17 -8.91 12.61
CA ILE A 283 14.08 -7.98 11.48
C ILE A 283 13.08 -8.49 10.44
N GLY A 284 12.63 -7.61 9.56
CA GLY A 284 11.54 -7.86 8.64
C GLY A 284 10.18 -7.90 9.34
N ALA A 285 9.15 -7.86 8.50
CA ALA A 285 7.78 -7.97 8.94
C ALA A 285 7.45 -9.40 9.35
N THR A 286 6.46 -9.53 10.23
CA THR A 286 5.93 -10.82 10.68
C THR A 286 4.40 -10.77 10.76
N THR A 287 3.79 -11.91 10.49
CA THR A 287 2.35 -12.15 10.73
C THR A 287 2.12 -12.92 12.03
N ARG A 288 3.17 -13.41 12.69
CA ARG A 288 3.10 -14.13 13.97
C ARG A 288 2.63 -13.24 15.11
#